data_AF-A0AAV0T3G5-F1
#
_entry.id   AF-A0AAV0T3G5-F1
#
_cell.length_a   1.000
_cell.length_b   1.000
_cell.length_c   1.000
_cell.angle_alpha   90.00
_cell.angle_beta   90.00
_cell.angle_gamma   90.00
#
_symmetry.space_group_name_H-M   'P 1'
#
loop_
_entity.id
_entity.type
_entity.pdbx_description
1 polymer ?
#
loop_
_entity_poly.entity_id
_entity_poly.type
_entity_poly.pdbx_seq_one_letter_code
_entity_poly.pdbx_strand_id
1 'polypeptide(L)'
;MAKSDKKKRHQNGKKYTTKKNRNVIAQQIRSTKSQTNAIFSLTSSFNPNPKTLGPFSDRQRILVVGDGDFSFSLSLAVFLGGKNLVATCYDSKLELKEKYSSALLNCDALETAGAQVHFDVNATCLDKEKWLHVAQRFDAIVFNFPHLGGSTEADVANNQKLLRGFFNSTRQYLHPTRGQVLVSLRNTLFYNRWKIQEQAAVNGFQLKRTEVFDASIYAGYEPQRTHPASFRGEPPSTNGAHYFIFSLDKSIIEMDSGQKSFQPSENVEQARGSATKQGVLETKMAAMSTKMTCQPCGLTFRDVKKYNGHINSAKHAKKVKALKKKH
;
A
#
# COMPACT_ATOMS: atom_id res chain seq x y z
N MET A 1 -32.86 59.97 -38.41
CA MET A 1 -33.54 58.66 -38.37
C MET A 1 -32.46 57.58 -38.46
N ALA A 2 -32.40 56.46 -37.74
CA ALA A 2 -32.96 55.97 -36.49
C ALA A 2 -32.10 54.74 -36.06
N LYS A 3 -32.05 54.51 -34.75
CA LYS A 3 -31.46 53.43 -33.91
C LYS A 3 -31.30 52.01 -34.51
N SER A 4 -30.28 51.26 -34.05
CA SER A 4 -30.47 50.08 -33.16
C SER A 4 -29.18 49.30 -32.84
N ASP A 5 -28.93 49.13 -31.54
CA ASP A 5 -28.08 48.12 -30.87
C ASP A 5 -28.19 46.69 -31.42
N LYS A 6 -27.09 45.91 -31.33
CA LYS A 6 -27.11 44.52 -30.81
C LYS A 6 -25.71 43.91 -30.54
N LYS A 7 -25.57 43.47 -29.28
CA LYS A 7 -24.85 42.27 -28.76
C LYS A 7 -23.32 42.33 -28.54
N LYS A 8 -22.94 42.93 -27.40
CA LYS A 8 -21.96 42.31 -26.46
C LYS A 8 -22.68 41.23 -25.65
N ARG A 9 -22.32 39.95 -25.81
CA ARG A 9 -22.53 38.87 -24.81
C ARG A 9 -21.96 37.57 -25.38
N HIS A 10 -20.74 37.17 -24.99
CA HIS A 10 -20.26 35.76 -25.04
C HIS A 10 -18.91 35.56 -24.29
N GLN A 11 -18.77 36.06 -23.05
CA GLN A 11 -17.60 35.74 -22.20
C GLN A 11 -17.92 35.35 -20.73
N ASN A 12 -19.19 35.37 -20.29
CA ASN A 12 -19.53 35.10 -18.88
C ASN A 12 -19.82 33.63 -18.51
N GLY A 13 -19.88 32.70 -19.47
CA GLY A 13 -20.23 31.29 -19.20
C GLY A 13 -19.11 30.46 -18.58
N LYS A 14 -17.84 30.67 -18.97
CA LYS A 14 -16.70 29.85 -18.52
C LYS A 14 -16.18 30.19 -17.11
N LYS A 15 -16.35 31.44 -16.64
CA LYS A 15 -15.96 31.85 -15.28
C LYS A 15 -16.95 31.38 -14.21
N TYR A 16 -18.23 31.26 -14.55
CA TYR A 16 -19.29 30.87 -13.61
C TYR A 16 -19.24 29.36 -13.29
N THR A 17 -18.95 28.52 -14.29
CA THR A 17 -18.82 27.06 -14.14
C THR A 17 -17.59 26.65 -13.33
N THR A 18 -16.45 27.34 -13.51
CA THR A 18 -15.23 27.11 -12.72
C THR A 18 -15.36 27.57 -11.27
N LYS A 19 -16.06 28.69 -11.00
CA LYS A 19 -16.33 29.17 -9.64
C LYS A 19 -17.31 28.27 -8.90
N LYS A 20 -18.32 27.73 -9.59
CA LYS A 20 -19.27 26.75 -9.03
C LYS A 20 -18.58 25.43 -8.66
N ASN A 21 -17.68 24.91 -9.51
CA ASN A 21 -16.89 23.72 -9.20
C ASN A 21 -15.93 23.92 -8.02
N ARG A 22 -15.28 25.08 -7.92
CA ARG A 22 -14.44 25.42 -6.76
C ARG A 22 -15.23 25.48 -5.45
N ASN A 23 -16.45 26.02 -5.48
CA ASN A 23 -17.31 26.09 -4.30
C ASN A 23 -17.80 24.70 -3.84
N VAL A 24 -18.11 23.80 -4.79
CA VAL A 24 -18.49 22.41 -4.47
C VAL A 24 -17.32 21.66 -3.85
N ILE A 25 -16.11 21.80 -4.42
CA ILE A 25 -14.89 21.21 -3.83
C ILE A 25 -14.64 21.79 -2.43
N ALA A 26 -14.74 23.10 -2.24
CA ALA A 26 -14.54 23.74 -0.93
C ALA A 26 -15.63 23.38 0.10
N GLN A 27 -16.86 23.06 -0.33
CA GLN A 27 -17.90 22.52 0.54
C GLN A 27 -17.64 21.06 0.91
N GLN A 28 -17.17 20.26 -0.04
CA GLN A 28 -16.80 18.87 0.21
C GLN A 28 -15.60 18.75 1.15
N ILE A 29 -14.59 19.60 0.98
CA ILE A 29 -13.44 19.77 1.88
C ILE A 29 -13.88 20.16 3.30
N ARG A 30 -14.84 21.09 3.43
CA ARG A 30 -15.39 21.48 4.74
C ARG A 30 -16.18 20.35 5.38
N SER A 31 -16.93 19.59 4.58
CA SER A 31 -17.69 18.42 5.04
C SER A 31 -16.76 17.31 5.54
N THR A 32 -15.69 16.98 4.81
CA THR A 32 -14.73 15.96 5.26
C THR A 32 -13.97 16.41 6.50
N LYS A 33 -13.50 17.67 6.58
CA LYS A 33 -12.92 18.24 7.82
C LYS A 33 -13.89 18.18 9.01
N SER A 34 -15.17 18.48 8.77
CA SER A 34 -16.20 18.42 9.80
C SER A 34 -16.46 16.99 10.25
N GLN A 35 -16.41 16.02 9.34
CA GLN A 35 -16.57 14.59 9.66
C GLN A 35 -15.36 14.02 10.38
N THR A 36 -14.12 14.35 9.98
CA THR A 36 -12.92 13.91 10.70
C THR A 36 -12.82 14.54 12.08
N ASN A 37 -13.18 15.82 12.23
CA ASN A 37 -13.25 16.46 13.55
C ASN A 37 -14.37 15.85 14.42
N ALA A 38 -15.51 15.49 13.83
CA ALA A 38 -16.59 14.81 14.55
C ALA A 38 -16.16 13.40 14.97
N ILE A 39 -15.49 12.64 14.09
CA ILE A 39 -14.92 11.33 14.41
C ILE A 39 -13.88 11.48 15.51
N PHE A 40 -12.96 12.44 15.40
CA PHE A 40 -11.96 12.73 16.44
C PHE A 40 -12.59 13.06 17.79
N SER A 41 -13.65 13.87 17.79
CA SER A 41 -14.41 14.21 19.00
C SER A 41 -15.15 12.99 19.57
N LEU A 42 -15.77 12.18 18.71
CA LEU A 42 -16.48 10.95 19.10
C LEU A 42 -15.51 9.87 19.63
N THR A 43 -14.39 9.61 18.95
CA THR A 43 -13.39 8.64 19.40
C THR A 43 -12.75 9.06 20.72
N SER A 44 -12.48 10.36 20.88
CA SER A 44 -11.99 10.94 22.14
C SER A 44 -13.00 10.85 23.29
N SER A 45 -14.31 10.84 22.99
CA SER A 45 -15.38 10.76 24.00
C SER A 45 -15.77 9.32 24.38
N PHE A 46 -15.58 8.33 23.51
CA PHE A 46 -15.82 6.91 23.82
C PHE A 46 -14.64 6.19 24.47
N ASN A 47 -13.41 6.64 24.24
CA ASN A 47 -12.24 6.17 24.98
C ASN A 47 -11.19 7.29 25.01
N PRO A 48 -11.00 7.99 26.13
CA PRO A 48 -10.15 9.18 26.18
C PRO A 48 -8.67 8.90 25.90
N ASN A 49 -8.25 7.63 25.84
CA ASN A 49 -6.92 7.19 25.37
C ASN A 49 -7.00 5.75 24.80
N PRO A 50 -7.38 5.56 23.52
CA PRO A 50 -7.36 4.25 22.89
C PRO A 50 -5.91 3.74 22.84
N LYS A 51 -5.63 2.64 23.54
CA LYS A 51 -4.27 2.09 23.61
C LYS A 51 -3.88 1.30 22.37
N THR A 52 -4.86 0.82 21.60
CA THR A 52 -4.64 -0.07 20.46
C THR A 52 -5.67 0.15 19.35
N LEU A 53 -5.23 0.01 18.09
CA LEU A 53 -6.08 -0.06 16.90
C LEU A 53 -5.53 -1.15 15.98
N GLY A 54 -6.25 -2.27 15.84
CA GLY A 54 -5.75 -3.43 15.12
C GLY A 54 -4.42 -3.94 15.72
N PRO A 55 -3.37 -4.17 14.89
CA PRO A 55 -2.07 -4.62 15.39
C PRO A 55 -1.20 -3.49 15.97
N PHE A 56 -1.72 -2.26 16.07
CA PHE A 56 -0.99 -1.07 16.49
C PHE A 56 -1.35 -0.63 17.90
N SER A 57 -0.42 0.02 18.58
CA SER A 57 -0.59 0.61 19.91
C SER A 57 0.04 1.99 20.02
N ASP A 58 -0.46 2.79 20.97
CA ASP A 58 0.01 4.16 21.27
C ASP A 58 1.48 4.21 21.78
N ARG A 59 2.00 3.06 22.24
CA ARG A 59 3.39 2.90 22.70
C ARG A 59 4.40 2.64 21.59
N GLN A 60 3.94 2.37 20.37
CA GLN A 60 4.81 2.06 19.24
C GLN A 60 5.20 3.32 18.49
N ARG A 61 6.46 3.39 18.05
CA ARG A 61 6.86 4.29 16.98
C ARG A 61 6.60 3.64 15.63
N ILE A 62 5.74 4.26 14.83
CA ILE A 62 5.18 3.66 13.60
C ILE A 62 5.65 4.45 12.37
N LEU A 63 6.22 3.75 11.39
CA LEU A 63 6.45 4.25 10.04
C LEU A 63 5.43 3.62 9.10
N VAL A 64 4.60 4.42 8.44
CA VAL A 64 3.75 3.96 7.34
C VAL A 64 4.40 4.39 6.04
N VAL A 65 4.75 3.42 5.18
CA VAL A 65 5.31 3.70 3.85
C VAL A 65 4.28 3.45 2.75
N GLY A 66 4.30 4.31 1.73
CA GLY A 66 3.41 4.18 0.58
C GLY A 66 1.94 4.46 0.90
N ASP A 67 1.68 5.35 1.86
CA ASP A 67 0.33 5.71 2.31
C ASP A 67 -0.37 6.66 1.33
N GLY A 68 -0.75 6.12 0.17
CA GLY A 68 -1.46 6.78 -0.93
C GLY A 68 -1.96 8.20 -0.66
N ASP A 69 -3.16 8.33 -0.09
CA ASP A 69 -3.79 9.62 0.24
C ASP A 69 -3.70 10.00 1.73
N PHE A 70 -2.84 9.32 2.49
CA PHE A 70 -2.64 9.49 3.93
C PHE A 70 -3.86 9.16 4.82
N SER A 71 -4.94 8.61 4.27
CA SER A 71 -6.16 8.32 5.05
C SER A 71 -5.94 7.23 6.11
N PHE A 72 -5.08 6.24 5.84
CA PHE A 72 -4.75 5.19 6.79
C PHE A 72 -3.98 5.76 7.99
N SER A 73 -2.90 6.51 7.73
CA SER A 73 -2.13 7.16 8.80
C SER A 73 -2.97 8.15 9.59
N LEU A 74 -3.85 8.91 8.93
CA LEU A 74 -4.74 9.83 9.64
C LEU A 74 -5.65 9.07 10.62
N SER A 75 -6.18 7.92 10.20
CA SER A 75 -6.96 7.06 11.09
C SER A 75 -6.15 6.61 12.31
N LEU A 76 -4.90 6.17 12.11
CA LEU A 76 -4.00 5.83 13.21
C LEU A 76 -3.75 7.03 14.15
N ALA A 77 -3.48 8.22 13.61
CA ALA A 77 -3.22 9.41 14.41
C ALA A 77 -4.45 9.85 15.22
N VAL A 78 -5.65 9.72 14.67
CA VAL A 78 -6.91 10.03 15.35
C VAL A 78 -7.16 9.11 16.55
N PHE A 79 -6.79 7.83 16.44
CA PHE A 79 -7.01 6.85 17.50
C PHE A 79 -5.85 6.75 18.51
N LEU A 80 -4.60 6.79 18.05
CA LEU A 80 -3.40 6.52 18.86
C LEU A 80 -2.59 7.79 19.19
N GLY A 81 -2.93 8.93 18.60
CA GLY A 81 -2.13 10.14 18.60
C GLY A 81 -1.06 10.15 17.49
N GLY A 82 -0.69 11.34 17.02
CA GLY A 82 0.25 11.50 15.90
C GLY A 82 1.73 11.53 16.28
N LYS A 83 2.09 11.84 17.54
CA LYS A 83 3.49 12.11 17.96
C LYS A 83 4.51 11.03 17.59
N ASN A 84 4.09 9.77 17.63
CA ASN A 84 4.94 8.60 17.35
C ASN A 84 4.74 8.04 15.92
N LEU A 85 4.00 8.76 15.07
CA LEU A 85 3.66 8.35 13.72
C LEU A 85 4.45 9.15 12.69
N VAL A 86 5.06 8.43 11.76
CA VAL A 86 5.64 8.98 10.53
C VAL A 86 4.89 8.38 9.35
N ALA A 87 4.25 9.22 8.56
CA ALA A 87 3.51 8.82 7.38
C ALA A 87 4.28 9.24 6.12
N THR A 88 4.45 8.33 5.17
CA THR A 88 5.14 8.64 3.92
C THR A 88 4.38 8.12 2.71
N CYS A 89 4.50 8.84 1.59
CA CYS A 89 4.03 8.37 0.29
C CYS A 89 5.15 8.40 -0.76
N TYR A 90 4.99 7.59 -1.79
CA TYR A 90 5.91 7.55 -2.94
C TYR A 90 5.75 8.76 -3.86
N ASP A 91 4.52 9.24 -4.00
CA ASP A 91 4.19 10.37 -4.88
C ASP A 91 4.79 11.68 -4.33
N SER A 92 5.17 12.59 -5.23
CA SER A 92 5.54 13.94 -4.84
C SER A 92 4.34 14.71 -4.32
N LYS A 93 4.57 15.76 -3.52
CA LYS A 93 3.47 16.62 -3.02
C LYS A 93 2.61 17.19 -4.17
N LEU A 94 3.21 17.47 -5.32
CA LEU A 94 2.50 17.97 -6.50
C LEU A 94 1.62 16.87 -7.12
N GLU A 95 2.19 15.69 -7.38
CA GLU A 95 1.44 14.56 -7.94
C GLU A 95 0.30 14.13 -7.02
N LEU A 96 0.55 14.10 -5.71
CA LEU A 96 -0.43 13.76 -4.69
C LEU A 96 -1.65 14.69 -4.76
N LYS A 97 -1.41 16.00 -4.89
CA LYS A 97 -2.47 17.02 -5.01
C LYS A 97 -3.32 16.82 -6.27
N GLU A 98 -2.71 16.37 -7.36
CA GLU A 98 -3.40 16.10 -8.62
C GLU A 98 -4.20 14.79 -8.56
N LYS A 99 -3.66 13.77 -7.87
CA LYS A 99 -4.26 12.43 -7.76
C LYS A 99 -5.43 12.40 -6.76
N TYR A 100 -5.27 13.03 -5.59
CA TYR A 100 -6.19 12.89 -4.46
C TYR A 100 -6.63 14.24 -3.91
N SER A 101 -7.91 14.57 -4.08
CA SER A 101 -8.45 15.87 -3.66
C SER A 101 -8.40 16.11 -2.14
N SER A 102 -8.44 15.04 -1.34
CA SER A 102 -8.43 15.06 0.12
C SER A 102 -7.03 14.91 0.73
N ALA A 103 -6.02 14.44 -0.02
CA ALA A 103 -4.74 14.04 0.58
C ALA A 103 -4.03 15.18 1.30
N LEU A 104 -4.00 16.39 0.73
CA LEU A 104 -3.39 17.54 1.41
C LEU A 104 -4.10 17.90 2.73
N LEU A 105 -5.41 17.68 2.82
CA LEU A 105 -6.14 17.89 4.07
C LEU A 105 -5.80 16.82 5.12
N ASN A 106 -5.61 15.58 4.66
CA ASN A 106 -5.17 14.50 5.54
C ASN A 106 -3.75 14.78 6.05
N CYS A 107 -2.85 15.30 5.21
CA CYS A 107 -1.52 15.77 5.63
C CYS A 107 -1.62 16.87 6.69
N ASP A 108 -2.38 17.93 6.45
CA ASP A 108 -2.54 19.03 7.41
C ASP A 108 -3.08 18.52 8.76
N ALA A 109 -4.04 17.60 8.73
CA ALA A 109 -4.63 17.01 9.93
C ALA A 109 -3.63 16.10 10.68
N LEU A 110 -2.82 15.33 9.96
CA LEU A 110 -1.73 14.53 10.51
C LEU A 110 -0.69 15.39 11.23
N GLU A 111 -0.22 16.46 10.58
CA GLU A 111 0.74 17.40 11.15
C GLU A 111 0.15 18.10 12.39
N THR A 112 -1.13 18.47 12.34
CA THR A 112 -1.86 19.02 13.50
C THR A 112 -1.95 18.03 14.67
N ALA A 113 -2.10 16.74 14.38
CA ALA A 113 -2.06 15.67 15.38
C ALA A 113 -0.64 15.35 15.90
N GLY A 114 0.39 16.01 15.36
CA GLY A 114 1.80 15.85 15.74
C GLY A 114 2.55 14.76 14.97
N ALA A 115 1.96 14.20 13.91
CA ALA A 115 2.64 13.24 13.04
C ALA A 115 3.61 13.92 12.07
N GLN A 116 4.62 13.18 11.64
CA GLN A 116 5.55 13.63 10.59
C GLN A 116 5.06 13.12 9.23
N VAL A 117 5.07 13.99 8.22
CA VAL A 117 4.63 13.65 6.86
C VAL A 117 5.77 13.87 5.88
N HIS A 118 6.10 12.84 5.09
CA HIS A 118 7.14 12.90 4.06
C HIS A 118 6.61 12.45 2.69
N PHE A 119 7.02 13.15 1.64
CA PHE A 119 6.68 12.85 0.25
C PHE A 119 7.91 12.30 -0.48
N ASP A 120 7.73 11.77 -1.68
CA ASP A 120 8.82 11.26 -2.52
C ASP A 120 9.65 10.13 -1.88
N VAL A 121 9.07 9.39 -0.94
CA VAL A 121 9.79 8.34 -0.21
C VAL A 121 9.66 7.00 -0.93
N ASN A 122 10.78 6.49 -1.45
CA ASN A 122 10.84 5.14 -2.00
C ASN A 122 11.08 4.12 -0.89
N ALA A 123 10.05 3.33 -0.59
CA ALA A 123 10.10 2.26 0.40
C ALA A 123 11.19 1.19 0.15
N THR A 124 11.74 1.07 -1.06
CA THR A 124 12.85 0.16 -1.38
C THR A 124 14.23 0.81 -1.28
N CYS A 125 14.31 2.10 -0.93
CA CYS A 125 15.54 2.88 -0.82
C CYS A 125 15.52 3.83 0.39
N LEU A 126 15.05 3.35 1.54
CA LEU A 126 14.95 4.15 2.77
C LEU A 126 16.30 4.70 3.25
N ASP A 127 17.41 4.07 2.85
CA ASP A 127 18.78 4.54 3.05
C ASP A 127 19.07 5.93 2.44
N LYS A 128 18.29 6.36 1.45
CA LYS A 128 18.44 7.69 0.83
C LYS A 128 17.79 8.81 1.64
N GLU A 129 16.89 8.46 2.55
CA GLU A 129 16.16 9.41 3.38
C GLU A 129 17.03 9.88 4.56
N LYS A 130 17.68 11.04 4.41
CA LYS A 130 18.59 11.58 5.44
C LYS A 130 17.94 11.72 6.82
N TRP A 131 16.65 12.04 6.86
CA TRP A 131 15.90 12.18 8.11
C TRP A 131 15.77 10.84 8.87
N LEU A 132 15.86 9.70 8.18
CA LEU A 132 15.89 8.38 8.81
C LEU A 132 17.23 8.05 9.47
N HIS A 133 18.35 8.63 9.02
CA HIS A 133 19.68 8.33 9.58
C HIS A 133 19.84 8.79 11.02
N VAL A 134 19.12 9.85 11.41
CA VAL A 134 19.12 10.41 12.77
C VAL A 134 17.86 10.05 13.55
N ALA A 135 16.88 9.38 12.92
CA ALA A 135 15.65 8.99 13.56
C ALA A 135 15.87 7.82 14.53
N GLN A 136 15.08 7.79 15.60
CA GLN A 136 14.98 6.59 16.43
C GLN A 136 14.40 5.43 15.60
N ARG A 137 14.82 4.20 15.91
CA ARG A 137 14.28 3.02 15.24
C ARG A 137 12.79 2.83 15.52
N PHE A 138 12.07 2.24 14.57
CA PHE A 138 10.63 2.04 14.63
C PHE A 138 10.25 0.70 15.26
N ASP A 139 9.18 0.68 16.06
CA ASP A 139 8.57 -0.55 16.57
C ASP A 139 7.68 -1.21 15.52
N ALA A 140 7.12 -0.43 14.58
CA ALA A 140 6.35 -0.94 13.46
C ALA A 140 6.71 -0.21 12.16
N ILE A 141 6.97 -0.96 11.09
CA ILE A 141 7.06 -0.41 9.73
C ILE A 141 5.98 -1.09 8.88
N VAL A 142 5.08 -0.30 8.30
CA VAL A 142 3.83 -0.75 7.68
C VAL A 142 3.84 -0.44 6.20
N PHE A 143 3.57 -1.44 5.36
CA PHE A 143 3.34 -1.27 3.93
C PHE A 143 2.02 -1.92 3.52
N ASN A 144 0.97 -1.10 3.38
CA ASN A 144 -0.35 -1.59 3.03
C ASN A 144 -0.52 -1.75 1.52
N PHE A 145 -0.85 -2.97 1.08
CA PHE A 145 -1.14 -3.31 -0.31
C PHE A 145 -0.09 -2.85 -1.35
N PRO A 146 1.22 -3.08 -1.11
CA PRO A 146 2.25 -2.73 -2.08
C PRO A 146 2.00 -3.43 -3.41
N HIS A 147 1.92 -2.69 -4.51
CA HIS A 147 1.61 -3.26 -5.82
C HIS A 147 2.10 -2.35 -6.97
N LEU A 148 2.97 -2.86 -7.85
CA LEU A 148 3.46 -2.09 -9.03
C LEU A 148 2.49 -2.10 -10.21
N GLY A 149 1.47 -2.94 -10.15
CA GLY A 149 0.49 -3.13 -11.21
C GLY A 149 0.66 -4.48 -11.90
N GLY A 150 -0.16 -4.72 -12.91
CA GLY A 150 0.01 -5.86 -13.79
C GLY A 150 -0.69 -7.16 -13.35
N SER A 151 -0.58 -8.18 -14.20
CA SER A 151 -1.24 -9.48 -14.06
C SER A 151 -0.49 -10.63 -14.77
N THR A 152 0.74 -10.37 -15.21
CA THR A 152 1.59 -11.30 -15.97
C THR A 152 2.65 -11.95 -15.06
N GLU A 153 3.38 -12.92 -15.61
CA GLU A 153 4.52 -13.56 -14.95
C GLU A 153 5.64 -12.57 -14.61
N ALA A 154 5.93 -11.65 -15.53
CA ALA A 154 6.89 -10.57 -15.30
C ALA A 154 6.43 -9.65 -14.15
N ASP A 155 5.13 -9.40 -14.04
CA ASP A 155 4.59 -8.59 -12.95
C ASP A 155 4.70 -9.30 -11.59
N VAL A 156 4.56 -10.64 -11.55
CA VAL A 156 4.83 -11.42 -10.34
C VAL A 156 6.28 -11.22 -9.89
N ALA A 157 7.25 -11.34 -10.80
CA ALA A 157 8.66 -11.12 -10.49
C ALA A 157 8.94 -9.68 -10.03
N ASN A 158 8.30 -8.68 -10.66
CA ASN A 158 8.44 -7.28 -10.26
C ASN A 158 7.89 -7.02 -8.85
N ASN A 159 6.72 -7.58 -8.50
CA ASN A 159 6.16 -7.43 -7.16
C ASN A 159 6.95 -8.22 -6.11
N GLN A 160 7.55 -9.36 -6.46
CA GLN A 160 8.52 -10.05 -5.61
C GLN A 160 9.74 -9.16 -5.33
N LYS A 161 10.29 -8.51 -6.36
CA LYS A 161 11.41 -7.56 -6.23
C LYS A 161 11.05 -6.36 -5.36
N LEU A 162 9.83 -5.81 -5.50
CA LEU A 162 9.33 -4.74 -4.64
C LEU A 162 9.35 -5.16 -3.16
N LEU A 163 8.76 -6.31 -2.83
CA LEU A 163 8.72 -6.82 -1.46
C LEU A 163 10.13 -7.10 -0.93
N ARG A 164 10.99 -7.75 -1.72
CA ARG A 164 12.37 -8.03 -1.33
C ARG A 164 13.15 -6.75 -1.05
N GLY A 165 13.02 -5.74 -1.91
CA GLY A 165 13.68 -4.44 -1.72
C GLY A 165 13.18 -3.71 -0.48
N PHE A 166 11.88 -3.79 -0.19
CA PHE A 166 11.28 -3.23 1.02
C PHE A 166 11.77 -3.91 2.30
N PHE A 167 11.83 -5.25 2.35
CA PHE A 167 12.38 -5.93 3.53
C PHE A 167 13.86 -5.57 3.74
N ASN A 168 14.65 -5.51 2.67
CA ASN A 168 16.05 -5.10 2.75
C ASN A 168 16.21 -3.68 3.32
N SER A 169 15.49 -2.71 2.75
CA SER A 169 15.62 -1.29 3.11
C SER A 169 15.18 -0.96 4.54
N THR A 170 14.25 -1.74 5.11
CA THR A 170 13.67 -1.47 6.43
C THR A 170 14.50 -2.00 7.59
N ARG A 171 15.36 -3.00 7.35
CA ARG A 171 16.12 -3.71 8.39
C ARG A 171 16.86 -2.80 9.37
N GLN A 172 17.57 -1.79 8.85
CA GLN A 172 18.38 -0.90 9.69
C GLN A 172 17.58 0.09 10.53
N TYR A 173 16.32 0.35 10.13
CA TYR A 173 15.43 1.31 10.79
C TYR A 173 14.47 0.66 11.77
N LEU A 174 14.48 -0.67 11.85
CA LEU A 174 13.61 -1.42 12.73
C LEU A 174 14.24 -1.60 14.11
N HIS A 175 13.42 -1.49 15.15
CA HIS A 175 13.84 -1.73 16.53
C HIS A 175 14.33 -3.19 16.68
N PRO A 176 15.53 -3.43 17.24
CA PRO A 176 16.20 -4.74 17.17
C PRO A 176 15.42 -5.88 17.86
N THR A 177 14.75 -5.61 18.98
CA THR A 177 14.07 -6.65 19.77
C THR A 177 12.54 -6.63 19.68
N ARG A 178 11.93 -5.46 19.54
CA ARG A 178 10.47 -5.25 19.55
C ARG A 178 9.89 -4.97 18.17
N GLY A 179 10.74 -4.67 17.19
CA GLY A 179 10.32 -4.17 15.90
C GLY A 179 9.63 -5.22 15.04
N GLN A 180 8.56 -4.79 14.38
CA GLN A 180 7.77 -5.61 13.46
C GLN A 180 7.61 -4.93 12.11
N VAL A 181 7.62 -5.73 11.04
CA VAL A 181 7.26 -5.28 9.70
C VAL A 181 5.90 -5.86 9.36
N LEU A 182 4.95 -4.99 9.00
CA LEU A 182 3.59 -5.37 8.67
C LEU A 182 3.35 -5.10 7.20
N VAL A 183 2.98 -6.14 6.45
CA VAL A 183 2.58 -6.00 5.05
C VAL A 183 1.17 -6.52 4.88
N SER A 184 0.28 -5.68 4.37
CA SER A 184 -1.11 -6.08 4.10
C SER A 184 -1.22 -6.54 2.66
N LEU A 185 -1.60 -7.80 2.45
CA LEU A 185 -1.83 -8.35 1.11
C LEU A 185 -3.19 -9.03 1.04
N ARG A 186 -3.71 -9.13 -0.18
CA ARG A 186 -4.92 -9.90 -0.44
C ARG A 186 -4.60 -11.37 -0.53
N ASN A 187 -5.53 -12.20 -0.07
CA ASN A 187 -5.42 -13.64 -0.24
C ASN A 187 -6.04 -14.08 -1.57
N THR A 188 -5.27 -13.98 -2.66
CA THR A 188 -5.68 -14.46 -3.99
C THR A 188 -4.54 -15.23 -4.64
N LEU A 189 -4.85 -16.12 -5.59
CA LEU A 189 -3.82 -16.90 -6.31
C LEU A 189 -2.72 -16.02 -6.93
N PHE A 190 -3.04 -14.81 -7.36
CA PHE A 190 -2.04 -13.90 -7.92
C PHE A 190 -1.07 -13.37 -6.84
N TYR A 191 -1.59 -12.90 -5.71
CA TYR A 191 -0.79 -12.36 -4.61
C TYR A 191 0.01 -13.47 -3.90
N ASN A 192 -0.55 -14.68 -3.78
CA ASN A 192 0.13 -15.80 -3.13
C ASN A 192 1.43 -16.19 -3.85
N ARG A 193 1.49 -15.97 -5.16
CA ARG A 193 2.68 -16.21 -5.98
C ARG A 193 3.81 -15.21 -5.73
N TRP A 194 3.53 -14.10 -5.06
CA TRP A 194 4.56 -13.16 -4.65
C TRP A 194 5.41 -13.69 -3.49
N LYS A 195 4.99 -14.82 -2.87
CA LYS A 195 5.82 -15.59 -1.92
C LYS A 195 6.44 -14.67 -0.86
N ILE A 196 5.61 -13.85 -0.21
CA ILE A 196 6.06 -12.80 0.71
C ILE A 196 6.98 -13.33 1.81
N GLN A 197 6.68 -14.52 2.36
CA GLN A 197 7.52 -15.17 3.37
C GLN A 197 8.93 -15.44 2.84
N GLU A 198 9.08 -15.90 1.60
CA GLU A 198 10.39 -16.12 0.97
C GLU A 198 11.12 -14.79 0.76
N GLN A 199 10.41 -13.73 0.33
CA GLN A 199 11.03 -12.41 0.15
C GLN A 199 11.47 -11.76 1.48
N ALA A 200 10.78 -12.08 2.57
CA ALA A 200 11.15 -11.66 3.92
C ALA A 200 12.35 -12.47 4.45
N ALA A 201 12.31 -13.80 4.33
CA ALA A 201 13.33 -14.72 4.84
C ALA A 201 14.73 -14.42 4.31
N VAL A 202 14.87 -14.18 3.00
CA VAL A 202 16.16 -13.81 2.37
C VAL A 202 16.76 -12.51 2.91
N ASN A 203 15.96 -11.68 3.60
CA ASN A 203 16.38 -10.43 4.21
C ASN A 203 16.49 -10.51 5.75
N GLY A 204 16.49 -11.73 6.30
CA GLY A 204 16.62 -11.95 7.74
C GLY A 204 15.33 -11.70 8.53
N PHE A 205 14.16 -11.84 7.89
CA PHE A 205 12.87 -11.73 8.56
C PHE A 205 12.16 -13.08 8.65
N GLN A 206 11.52 -13.35 9.78
CA GLN A 206 10.64 -14.49 9.96
C GLN A 206 9.19 -14.04 10.15
N LEU A 207 8.25 -14.76 9.55
CA LEU A 207 6.83 -14.53 9.81
C LEU A 207 6.52 -14.94 11.26
N LYS A 208 5.88 -14.05 12.03
CA LYS A 208 5.42 -14.36 13.39
C LYS A 208 3.98 -14.82 13.40
N ARG A 209 3.12 -14.10 12.70
CA ARG A 209 1.69 -14.39 12.60
C ARG A 209 1.06 -13.67 11.43
N THR A 210 -0.15 -14.08 11.10
CA THR A 210 -1.04 -13.36 10.20
C THR A 210 -2.28 -12.92 10.95
N GLU A 211 -2.75 -11.71 10.68
CA GLU A 211 -4.00 -11.18 11.23
C GLU A 211 -4.90 -10.74 10.08
N VAL A 212 -6.22 -10.73 10.29
CA VAL A 212 -7.15 -10.23 9.27
C VAL A 212 -6.98 -8.72 9.13
N PHE A 213 -6.90 -8.23 7.89
CA PHE A 213 -6.99 -6.79 7.63
C PHE A 213 -8.47 -6.41 7.54
N ASP A 214 -8.96 -5.74 8.58
CA ASP A 214 -10.29 -5.14 8.56
C ASP A 214 -10.18 -3.64 8.27
N ALA A 215 -10.62 -3.21 7.10
CA ALA A 215 -10.61 -1.80 6.73
C ALA A 215 -11.57 -0.95 7.59
N SER A 216 -12.63 -1.57 8.15
CA SER A 216 -13.71 -0.85 8.83
C SER A 216 -13.30 -0.26 10.19
N ILE A 217 -12.24 -0.79 10.81
CA ILE A 217 -11.70 -0.25 12.06
C ILE A 217 -10.95 1.07 11.82
N TYR A 218 -10.51 1.33 10.59
CA TYR A 218 -9.78 2.54 10.22
C TYR A 218 -10.76 3.59 9.70
N ALA A 219 -11.27 4.42 10.61
CA ALA A 219 -12.19 5.51 10.27
C ALA A 219 -11.59 6.42 9.18
N GLY A 220 -12.34 6.59 8.09
CA GLY A 220 -11.96 7.43 6.95
C GLY A 220 -10.92 6.82 5.99
N TYR A 221 -10.44 5.59 6.25
CA TYR A 221 -9.49 4.93 5.36
C TYR A 221 -10.11 4.57 4.01
N GLU A 222 -9.45 5.01 2.94
CA GLU A 222 -9.81 4.66 1.56
C GLU A 222 -8.62 4.00 0.86
N PRO A 223 -8.77 2.76 0.35
CA PRO A 223 -7.75 2.19 -0.51
C PRO A 223 -7.58 3.03 -1.78
N GLN A 224 -6.34 3.32 -2.18
CA GLN A 224 -6.08 4.11 -3.40
C GLN A 224 -5.30 3.33 -4.44
N ARG A 225 -5.45 3.72 -5.71
CA ARG A 225 -4.61 3.22 -6.82
C ARG A 225 -3.55 4.27 -7.17
N THR A 226 -2.31 3.83 -7.34
CA THR A 226 -1.21 4.67 -7.81
C THR A 226 -1.16 4.75 -9.34
N HIS A 227 -0.41 5.72 -9.89
CA HIS A 227 -0.22 5.89 -11.33
C HIS A 227 0.50 4.67 -11.94
N PRO A 228 0.14 4.20 -13.16
CA PRO A 228 -0.88 4.70 -14.08
C PRO A 228 -2.31 4.23 -13.83
N ALA A 229 -2.56 3.50 -12.75
CA ALA A 229 -3.86 2.91 -12.46
C ALA A 229 -4.81 3.83 -11.68
N SER A 230 -4.37 5.00 -11.22
CA SER A 230 -5.20 5.98 -10.51
C SER A 230 -6.50 6.33 -11.24
N PHE A 231 -6.47 6.36 -12.58
CA PHE A 231 -7.64 6.65 -13.42
C PHE A 231 -8.49 5.42 -13.78
N ARG A 232 -8.09 4.20 -13.38
CA ARG A 232 -8.77 2.94 -13.78
C ARG A 232 -9.99 2.58 -12.91
N GLY A 233 -10.54 3.55 -12.18
CA GLY A 233 -11.71 3.41 -11.33
C GLY A 233 -11.37 2.90 -9.92
N GLU A 234 -12.39 2.40 -9.22
CA GLU A 234 -12.27 2.02 -7.81
C GLU A 234 -11.08 1.09 -7.52
N PRO A 235 -10.41 1.27 -6.38
CA PRO A 235 -9.48 0.29 -5.88
C PRO A 235 -10.18 -1.07 -5.76
N PRO A 236 -9.48 -2.18 -5.98
CA PRO A 236 -10.13 -3.46 -5.80
C PRO A 236 -10.31 -3.73 -4.28
N SER A 237 -11.26 -4.57 -3.89
CA SER A 237 -11.66 -4.74 -2.48
C SER A 237 -10.53 -5.27 -1.59
N THR A 238 -10.52 -4.86 -0.33
CA THR A 238 -9.65 -5.38 0.74
C THR A 238 -10.24 -6.60 1.46
N ASN A 239 -11.44 -7.07 1.09
CA ASN A 239 -12.08 -8.21 1.74
C ASN A 239 -11.19 -9.46 1.64
N GLY A 240 -10.99 -10.14 2.78
CA GLY A 240 -10.13 -11.32 2.87
C GLY A 240 -8.63 -11.01 2.81
N ALA A 241 -8.23 -9.74 2.90
CA ALA A 241 -6.84 -9.36 3.09
C ALA A 241 -6.34 -9.69 4.50
N HIS A 242 -5.03 -9.87 4.61
CA HIS A 242 -4.36 -10.19 5.86
C HIS A 242 -3.14 -9.28 6.04
N TYR A 243 -2.89 -8.89 7.28
CA TYR A 243 -1.57 -8.46 7.73
C TYR A 243 -0.66 -9.68 7.84
N PHE A 244 0.49 -9.62 7.19
CA PHE A 244 1.62 -10.51 7.44
C PHE A 244 2.59 -9.77 8.34
N ILE A 245 2.79 -10.29 9.56
CA ILE A 245 3.56 -9.61 10.61
C ILE A 245 4.87 -10.35 10.82
N PHE A 246 5.97 -9.69 10.46
CA PHE A 246 7.32 -10.22 10.50
C PHE A 246 8.13 -9.59 11.63
N SER A 247 9.12 -10.31 12.15
CA SER A 247 10.20 -9.72 12.94
C SER A 247 11.54 -10.13 12.36
N LEU A 248 12.61 -9.47 12.81
CA LEU A 248 13.96 -9.95 12.53
C LEU A 248 14.14 -11.37 13.10
N ASP A 249 14.78 -12.22 12.31
CA ASP A 249 15.21 -13.54 12.72
C ASP A 249 16.54 -13.40 13.48
N LYS A 250 16.50 -13.69 14.78
CA LYS A 250 17.66 -13.55 15.66
C LYS A 250 18.76 -14.56 15.33
N SER A 251 18.39 -15.73 14.78
CA SER A 251 19.37 -16.76 14.42
C SER A 251 20.32 -16.31 13.31
N ILE A 252 19.87 -15.41 12.44
CA ILE A 252 20.67 -14.86 11.34
C ILE A 252 21.55 -13.70 11.80
N ILE A 253 21.14 -12.96 12.83
CA ILE A 253 21.90 -11.82 13.37
C ILE A 253 23.15 -12.29 14.14
N GLU A 254 23.07 -13.42 14.84
CA GLU A 254 24.22 -13.97 15.58
C GLU A 254 25.36 -14.39 14.65
N MET A 255 25.06 -14.84 13.42
CA MET A 255 26.06 -15.26 12.44
C MET A 255 26.87 -14.09 11.83
N ASP A 256 26.28 -12.91 11.71
CA ASP A 256 26.92 -11.72 11.09
C ASP A 256 27.91 -11.02 12.04
N SER A 257 27.77 -11.26 13.36
CA SER A 257 28.68 -10.72 14.38
C SER A 257 30.00 -11.48 14.52
N GLY A 258 30.16 -12.61 13.81
CA GLY A 258 31.28 -13.55 13.95
C GLY A 258 32.35 -13.53 12.85
N GLN A 259 32.22 -12.76 11.77
CA GLN A 259 33.24 -12.73 10.70
C GLN A 259 33.75 -11.32 10.40
N LYS A 260 34.85 -10.96 11.07
CA LYS A 260 35.77 -9.92 10.60
C LYS A 260 36.58 -10.45 9.41
N SER A 261 36.54 -9.69 8.31
CA SER A 261 37.53 -9.53 7.23
C SER A 261 38.17 -10.78 6.62
N PHE A 262 37.87 -11.05 5.35
CA PHE A 262 38.86 -11.61 4.41
C PHE A 262 38.76 -10.90 3.06
N GLN A 263 39.91 -10.41 2.59
CA GLN A 263 40.12 -9.80 1.27
C GLN A 263 40.26 -10.88 0.18
N PRO A 264 40.02 -10.53 -1.10
CA PRO A 264 39.98 -11.49 -2.20
C PRO A 264 41.39 -11.82 -2.71
N SER A 265 41.65 -13.11 -2.97
CA SER A 265 42.78 -13.54 -3.77
C SER A 265 42.30 -14.33 -4.98
N GLU A 266 42.60 -13.80 -6.16
CA GLU A 266 42.59 -14.51 -7.43
C GLU A 266 43.65 -15.63 -7.41
N ASN A 267 43.30 -16.83 -7.88
CA ASN A 267 43.96 -17.44 -9.04
C ASN A 267 43.34 -18.78 -9.46
N VAL A 268 43.14 -18.83 -10.78
CA VAL A 268 42.99 -19.90 -11.77
C VAL A 268 43.62 -21.26 -11.41
N GLU A 269 42.87 -22.36 -11.60
CA GLU A 269 43.27 -23.43 -12.53
C GLU A 269 42.17 -24.46 -12.84
N GLN A 270 42.24 -24.95 -14.09
CA GLN A 270 41.32 -25.85 -14.78
C GLN A 270 41.45 -27.30 -14.31
N ALA A 271 40.33 -28.03 -14.32
CA ALA A 271 40.35 -29.45 -14.65
C ALA A 271 39.05 -29.86 -15.38
N ARG A 272 39.23 -30.39 -16.60
CA ARG A 272 38.22 -31.05 -17.44
C ARG A 272 37.90 -32.43 -16.85
N GLY A 273 36.66 -32.91 -16.97
CA GLY A 273 36.37 -34.32 -16.73
C GLY A 273 34.91 -34.76 -16.73
N SER A 274 34.44 -35.17 -17.91
CA SER A 274 33.43 -36.21 -18.20
C SER A 274 31.98 -36.09 -17.71
N ALA A 275 31.10 -36.21 -18.71
CA ALA A 275 29.67 -36.39 -18.63
C ALA A 275 29.25 -37.71 -17.96
N THR A 276 28.09 -37.70 -17.32
CA THR A 276 27.18 -38.86 -17.25
C THR A 276 25.74 -38.38 -17.17
N LYS A 277 24.90 -38.98 -18.04
CA LYS A 277 23.44 -38.84 -18.11
C LYS A 277 22.79 -39.72 -17.04
N GLN A 278 21.69 -39.24 -16.45
CA GLN A 278 20.49 -39.95 -15.96
C GLN A 278 19.82 -39.05 -14.92
N GLY A 279 18.51 -38.84 -14.83
CA GLY A 279 17.36 -39.33 -15.57
C GLY A 279 16.17 -38.46 -15.10
N VAL A 280 15.34 -38.07 -16.06
CA VAL A 280 14.11 -37.30 -15.84
C VAL A 280 13.06 -38.21 -15.21
N LEU A 281 12.45 -37.79 -14.10
CA LEU A 281 11.23 -38.41 -13.58
C LEU A 281 10.14 -37.33 -13.51
N GLU A 282 9.44 -37.18 -14.63
CA GLU A 282 8.18 -36.43 -14.72
C GLU A 282 7.11 -37.13 -13.89
N THR A 283 6.69 -36.50 -12.78
CA THR A 283 5.45 -36.90 -12.11
C THR A 283 4.32 -36.03 -12.64
N LYS A 284 3.51 -36.62 -13.55
CA LYS A 284 2.25 -36.07 -14.03
C LYS A 284 1.25 -35.94 -12.86
N MET A 285 1.00 -34.73 -12.38
CA MET A 285 -0.22 -34.41 -11.64
C MET A 285 -1.29 -33.97 -12.63
N ALA A 286 -2.33 -34.78 -12.76
CA ALA A 286 -3.52 -34.49 -13.55
C ALA A 286 -4.17 -33.17 -13.08
N ALA A 287 -4.25 -32.20 -13.99
CA ALA A 287 -4.88 -30.92 -13.76
C ALA A 287 -6.40 -31.10 -13.58
N MET A 288 -6.90 -31.02 -12.34
CA MET A 288 -8.31 -30.81 -12.09
C MET A 288 -8.70 -29.42 -12.62
N SER A 289 -9.57 -29.39 -13.63
CA SER A 289 -10.08 -28.16 -14.22
C SER A 289 -11.02 -27.44 -13.24
N THR A 290 -10.46 -26.55 -12.42
CA THR A 290 -11.24 -25.72 -11.48
C THR A 290 -12.01 -24.65 -12.28
N LYS A 291 -13.32 -24.85 -12.45
CA LYS A 291 -14.22 -23.83 -13.01
C LYS A 291 -14.33 -22.67 -12.01
N MET A 292 -14.03 -21.45 -12.45
CA MET A 292 -14.05 -20.22 -11.65
C MET A 292 -15.20 -19.34 -12.09
N THR A 293 -16.10 -18.96 -11.18
CA THR A 293 -17.32 -18.20 -11.53
C THR A 293 -17.31 -16.82 -10.89
N CYS A 294 -17.52 -15.79 -11.71
CA CYS A 294 -17.66 -14.41 -11.29
C CYS A 294 -19.12 -14.12 -10.97
N GLN A 295 -19.48 -14.16 -9.68
CA GLN A 295 -20.86 -13.95 -9.20
C GLN A 295 -21.49 -12.64 -9.70
N PRO A 296 -20.81 -11.46 -9.66
CA PRO A 296 -21.41 -10.21 -10.14
C PRO A 296 -21.70 -10.19 -11.65
N CYS A 297 -20.96 -10.98 -12.43
CA CYS A 297 -21.09 -10.98 -13.89
C CYS A 297 -21.85 -12.18 -14.45
N GLY A 298 -22.02 -13.26 -13.68
CA GLY A 298 -22.61 -14.52 -14.11
C GLY A 298 -21.71 -15.32 -15.08
N LEU A 299 -20.43 -14.98 -15.17
CA LEU A 299 -19.51 -15.58 -16.14
C LEU A 299 -18.65 -16.67 -15.48
N THR A 300 -18.50 -17.81 -16.16
CA THR A 300 -17.66 -18.92 -15.71
C THR A 300 -16.45 -19.07 -16.62
N PHE A 301 -15.28 -19.30 -16.02
CA PHE A 301 -13.99 -19.35 -16.69
C PHE A 301 -13.31 -20.67 -16.33
N ARG A 302 -12.64 -21.29 -17.30
CA ARG A 302 -11.80 -22.48 -17.10
C ARG A 302 -10.30 -22.16 -17.14
N ASP A 303 -9.98 -20.90 -17.41
CA ASP A 303 -8.64 -20.37 -17.54
C ASP A 303 -8.48 -19.22 -16.53
N VAL A 304 -7.49 -19.37 -15.66
CA VAL A 304 -7.21 -18.44 -14.55
C VAL A 304 -6.81 -17.05 -15.06
N LYS A 305 -6.05 -16.98 -16.17
CA LYS A 305 -5.63 -15.72 -16.78
C LYS A 305 -6.83 -14.96 -17.35
N LYS A 306 -7.78 -15.66 -17.97
CA LYS A 306 -9.02 -15.06 -18.48
C LYS A 306 -9.94 -14.59 -17.35
N TYR A 307 -10.06 -15.36 -16.26
CA TYR A 307 -10.80 -14.93 -15.07
C TYR A 307 -10.19 -13.67 -14.46
N ASN A 308 -8.86 -13.66 -14.26
CA ASN A 308 -8.14 -12.53 -13.67
C ASN A 308 -8.21 -11.29 -14.57
N GLY A 309 -8.08 -11.46 -15.89
CA GLY A 309 -8.30 -10.38 -16.84
C GLY A 309 -9.73 -9.83 -16.77
N HIS A 310 -10.73 -10.71 -16.59
CA HIS A 310 -12.12 -10.31 -16.44
C HIS A 310 -12.37 -9.48 -15.18
N ILE A 311 -11.98 -9.95 -13.99
CA ILE A 311 -12.25 -9.25 -12.71
C ILE A 311 -11.54 -7.90 -12.63
N ASN A 312 -10.42 -7.73 -13.34
CA ASN A 312 -9.68 -6.47 -13.40
C ASN A 312 -10.11 -5.57 -14.58
N SER A 313 -11.11 -5.96 -15.37
CA SER A 313 -11.57 -5.19 -16.53
C SER A 313 -12.53 -4.05 -16.13
N ALA A 314 -12.49 -2.96 -16.90
CA ALA A 314 -13.43 -1.84 -16.74
C ALA A 314 -14.90 -2.28 -16.91
N LYS A 315 -15.16 -3.32 -17.71
CA LYS A 315 -16.50 -3.88 -17.93
C LYS A 315 -17.03 -4.57 -16.67
N HIS A 316 -16.18 -5.33 -15.96
CA HIS A 316 -16.53 -5.94 -14.68
C HIS A 316 -16.79 -4.87 -13.61
N ALA A 317 -15.91 -3.87 -13.49
CA ALA A 317 -16.07 -2.77 -12.54
C ALA A 317 -17.40 -2.01 -12.73
N LYS A 318 -17.80 -1.72 -13.97
CA LYS A 318 -19.10 -1.10 -14.29
C LYS A 318 -20.28 -1.95 -13.82
N LYS A 319 -20.23 -3.27 -14.02
CA LYS A 319 -21.32 -4.19 -13.64
C LYS A 319 -21.46 -4.31 -12.12
N VAL A 320 -20.36 -4.38 -11.38
CA VAL A 320 -20.35 -4.34 -9.91
C VAL A 320 -20.93 -3.03 -9.38
N LYS A 321 -20.56 -1.90 -10.00
CA LYS A 321 -21.08 -0.56 -9.63
C LYS A 321 -22.60 -0.43 -9.85
N ALA A 322 -23.13 -1.04 -10.91
CA ALA A 322 -24.57 -1.06 -11.18
C ALA A 322 -25.35 -1.89 -10.15
N LEU A 323 -24.77 -2.98 -9.64
CA LEU A 323 -25.39 -3.83 -8.61
C LEU A 323 -25.42 -3.14 -7.25
N LYS A 324 -24.37 -2.39 -6.89
CA LYS A 324 -24.31 -1.63 -5.63
C LYS A 324 -25.23 -0.41 -5.57
N LYS A 325 -25.76 0.08 -6.69
CA LYS A 325 -26.73 1.19 -6.74
C LYS A 325 -28.19 0.74 -6.61
N LYS A 326 -28.45 -0.57 -6.61
CA LYS A 326 -29.80 -1.17 -6.51
C LYS A 326 -30.17 -1.61 -5.09
N HIS A 327 -29.24 -1.48 -4.14
CA HIS A 327 -29.42 -1.66 -2.70
C HIS A 327 -29.07 -0.35 -2.02
#